data_AF-A0A6B3EDG1-F1
#
_entry.id   AF-A0A6B3EDG1-F1
#
_cell.length_a   1.000
_cell.length_b   1.000
_cell.length_c   1.000
_cell.angle_alpha   90.00
_cell.angle_beta   90.00
_cell.angle_gamma   90.00
#
_symmetry.space_group_name_H-M   'P 1'
#
loop_
_entity.id
_entity.type
_entity.pdbx_description
1 polymer ?
#
loop_
_entity_poly.entity_id
_entity_poly.type
_entity_poly.pdbx_seq_one_letter_code
_entity_poly.pdbx_strand_id
1 'polypeptide(L)' 'ETLSVYLEQASSLEGAARMLFVHPNTVRYRLRRVTDVTGWSPSDVRSAFTLRIALILGRLAAAEQRS' A
#
# COMPACT_ATOMS: atom_id res chain seq x y z
N GLU A 1 0.17 -4.56 -4.28
CA GLU A 1 0.04 -3.58 -5.38
C GLU A 1 -0.72 -2.32 -4.97
N THR A 2 -2.01 -2.37 -4.61
CA THR A 2 -2.76 -1.12 -4.29
C THR A 2 -2.14 -0.28 -3.17
N LEU A 3 -1.64 -0.92 -2.11
CA LEU A 3 -0.94 -0.21 -1.03
C LEU A 3 0.33 0.51 -1.50
N SER A 4 1.17 -0.15 -2.31
CA SER A 4 2.42 0.47 -2.79
C SER A 4 2.12 1.67 -3.68
N VAL A 5 1.18 1.53 -4.62
CA VAL A 5 0.79 2.63 -5.51
C VAL A 5 0.18 3.79 -4.72
N TYR A 6 -0.65 3.51 -3.73
CA TYR A 6 -1.21 4.55 -2.85
C TYR A 6 -0.13 5.32 -2.09
N LEU A 7 0.86 4.62 -1.54
CA LEU A 7 1.98 5.25 -0.83
C LEU A 7 2.92 6.01 -1.77
N GLU A 8 3.06 5.59 -3.03
CA GLU A 8 3.81 6.30 -4.08
C GLU A 8 3.07 7.57 -4.54
N GLN A 9 1.74 7.56 -4.57
CA GLN A 9 0.90 8.69 -4.96
C GLN A 9 0.62 9.67 -3.81
N ALA A 10 1.60 9.88 -2.92
CA ALA A 10 1.48 10.75 -1.75
C ALA A 10 0.22 10.49 -0.88
N SER A 11 -0.23 9.23 -0.81
CA SER A 11 -1.47 8.83 -0.11
C SER A 11 -2.76 9.40 -0.74
N SER A 12 -2.75 9.63 -2.06
CA SER A 12 -3.92 10.05 -2.83
C SER A 12 -4.74 8.86 -3.32
N LEU A 13 -6.01 8.80 -2.93
CA LEU A 13 -6.96 7.79 -3.45
C LEU A 13 -7.18 7.95 -4.95
N GLU A 14 -7.33 9.20 -5.42
CA GLU A 14 -7.57 9.50 -6.84
C GLU A 14 -6.35 9.21 -7.70
N GLY A 15 -5.16 9.55 -7.22
CA GLY A 15 -3.90 9.23 -7.90
C GLY A 15 -3.70 7.72 -8.04
N ALA A 16 -3.93 6.98 -6.94
CA ALA A 16 -3.84 5.53 -6.96
C ALA A 16 -4.90 4.87 -7.85
N ALA A 17 -6.14 5.37 -7.82
CA ALA A 17 -7.24 4.89 -8.65
C ALA A 17 -6.93 5.04 -10.14
N ARG A 18 -6.40 6.21 -10.53
CA ARG A 18 -5.97 6.50 -11.90
C ARG A 18 -4.85 5.57 -12.36
N MET A 19 -3.82 5.40 -11.53
CA MET A 19 -2.68 4.52 -11.84
C MET A 19 -3.06 3.05 -11.96
N LEU A 20 -4.06 2.60 -11.20
CA LEU A 20 -4.54 1.23 -11.18
C LEU A 20 -5.72 0.99 -12.14
N PHE A 21 -6.20 2.01 -12.85
CA PHE A 21 -7.39 1.97 -13.71
C PHE A 21 -8.63 1.40 -12.99
N VAL A 22 -8.83 1.77 -11.73
CA VAL A 22 -9.99 1.37 -10.92
C VAL A 22 -10.72 2.58 -10.36
N HIS A 23 -11.94 2.37 -9.87
CA HIS A 23 -12.67 3.41 -9.15
C HIS A 23 -12.03 3.71 -7.77
N PRO A 24 -12.02 4.98 -7.29
CA PRO A 24 -11.48 5.34 -5.97
C PRO A 24 -12.06 4.53 -4.79
N ASN A 25 -13.34 4.15 -4.85
CA ASN A 25 -13.95 3.27 -3.84
C ASN A 25 -13.29 1.89 -3.76
N THR A 26 -12.84 1.35 -4.90
CA THR A 26 -12.11 0.07 -4.91
C THR A 26 -10.76 0.22 -4.22
N VAL A 27 -10.07 1.36 -4.41
CA VAL A 27 -8.83 1.67 -3.68
C VAL A 27 -9.11 1.76 -2.18
N ARG A 28 -10.12 2.55 -1.78
CA ARG A 28 -10.52 2.69 -0.37
C ARG A 28 -10.84 1.33 0.27
N TYR A 29 -11.60 0.49 -0.43
CA TYR A 29 -11.94 -0.86 0.03
C TYR A 29 -10.69 -1.71 0.23
N ARG A 30 -9.77 -1.72 -0.76
CA ARG A 30 -8.51 -2.47 -0.67
C ARG A 30 -7.62 -1.96 0.46
N LEU A 31 -7.54 -0.64 0.70
CA LEU A 31 -6.77 -0.06 1.80
C LEU A 31 -7.38 -0.39 3.17
N ARG A 32 -8.71 -0.38 3.30
CA ARG A 32 -9.36 -0.87 4.52
C ARG A 32 -8.98 -2.31 4.82
N ARG A 33 -8.98 -3.17 3.80
CA ARG A 33 -8.55 -4.57 3.94
C ARG A 33 -7.10 -4.71 4.41
N VAL A 34 -6.21 -3.79 4.02
CA VAL A 34 -4.83 -3.75 4.56
C VAL A 34 -4.85 -3.50 6.06
N THR A 35 -5.66 -2.55 6.52
CA THR A 35 -5.82 -2.29 7.96
C THR A 35 -6.41 -3.49 8.69
N ASP A 36 -7.43 -4.13 8.13
CA ASP A 36 -8.08 -5.30 8.75
C ASP A 36 -7.10 -6.47 8.94
N VAL A 37 -6.18 -6.66 7.99
CA VAL A 37 -5.20 -7.77 8.03
C VAL A 37 -3.96 -7.44 8.86
N THR A 38 -3.49 -6.20 8.82
CA THR A 38 -2.20 -5.82 9.42
C THR A 38 -2.33 -5.08 10.74
N GLY A 39 -3.50 -4.50 11.03
CA GLY A 39 -3.72 -3.57 12.15
C GLY A 39 -3.25 -2.14 11.88
N TRP A 40 -2.59 -1.86 10.75
CA TRP A 40 -2.01 -0.55 10.44
C TRP A 40 -2.84 0.20 9.40
N SER A 41 -3.16 1.47 9.67
CA SER A 41 -3.91 2.30 8.73
C SER A 41 -2.98 2.98 7.71
N PRO A 42 -3.14 2.77 6.40
CA PRO A 42 -2.36 3.49 5.39
C PRO A 42 -2.58 5.00 5.37
N SER A 43 -3.68 5.51 5.96
CA SER A 43 -3.97 6.94 6.02
C SER A 43 -3.34 7.65 7.23
N ASP A 44 -2.88 6.90 8.23
CA ASP A 44 -2.11 7.46 9.35
C ASP A 44 -0.63 7.54 8.96
N VAL A 45 0.04 8.66 9.26
CA VAL A 45 1.41 8.93 8.80
C VAL A 45 2.41 7.93 9.38
N ARG A 46 2.29 7.60 10.67
CA ARG A 46 3.19 6.66 11.33
C ARG A 46 3.00 5.25 10.77
N SER A 47 1.76 4.80 10.68
CA SER A 47 1.39 3.51 10.11
C SER A 47 1.81 3.38 8.64
N ALA A 48 1.65 4.44 7.84
CA ALA A 48 2.08 4.48 6.45
C ALA A 48 3.61 4.34 6.32
N PHE A 49 4.39 4.93 7.23
CA PHE A 49 5.84 4.73 7.26
C PHE A 49 6.20 3.27 7.58
N THR A 50 5.59 2.67 8.59
CA THR A 50 5.75 1.24 8.92
C THR A 50 5.45 0.35 7.73
N LEU A 51 4.33 0.61 7.03
CA LEU A 51 3.92 -0.15 5.85
C LEU A 51 4.88 0.02 4.67
N ARG A 52 5.49 1.20 4.48
CA ARG A 52 6.56 1.39 3.47
C ARG A 52 7.77 0.52 3.77
N ILE A 53 8.24 0.49 5.01
CA ILE A 53 9.38 -0.35 5.41
C ILE A 53 9.06 -1.83 5.21
N ALA A 54 7.87 -2.28 5.64
CA ALA A 54 7.43 -3.66 5.45
C ALA A 54 7.41 -4.07 3.97
N LEU A 55 6.95 -3.19 3.07
CA LEU A 55 6.97 -3.43 1.62
C LEU A 55 8.40 -3.55 1.06
N ILE A 56 9.33 -2.71 1.53
CA ILE A 56 10.73 -2.76 1.10
C ILE A 56 11.37 -4.06 1.56
N LEU A 57 11.24 -4.41 2.84
CA LEU A 57 11.78 -5.65 3.39
C LEU A 57 11.21 -6.89 2.70
N GLY A 58 9.90 -6.92 2.44
CA GLY A 58 9.27 -8.02 1.71
C GLY A 58 9.79 -8.18 0.28
N ARG A 59 10.10 -7.08 -0.41
CA ARG A 59 10.71 -7.13 -1.76
C ARG A 59 12.14 -7.63 -1.72
N LEU A 60 12.93 -7.21 -0.72
CA LEU A 60 14.31 -7.64 -0.55
C LEU A 60 14.39 -9.14 -0.24
N ALA A 61 13.64 -9.62 0.74
CA ALA A 61 13.59 -11.05 1.09
C ALA A 61 13.16 -11.92 -0.09
N ALA A 62 12.17 -11.46 -0.88
CA ALA A 62 11.76 -12.16 -2.08
C ALA A 62 12.84 -12.20 -3.18
N ALA A 63 13.72 -11.19 -3.24
CA ALA A 63 14.84 -11.16 -4.18
C ALA A 63 15.96 -12.12 -3.77
N GLU A 64 16.27 -12.19 -2.47
CA GLU A 64 17.25 -13.14 -1.92
C GLU A 64 16.83 -14.59 -2.14
N GLN A 65 15.54 -14.90 -2.02
CA GLN A 65 14.99 -16.25 -2.24
C GLN A 65 15.05 -16.74 -3.70
N ARG A 66 15.32 -15.84 -4.65
CA ARG A 66 15.44 -16.18 -6.08
C ARG A 66 16.90 -16.34 -6.54
N SER A 67 17.85 -15.97 -5.68
CA SER A 67 19.29 -16.12 -5.92
C SER A 67 19.81 -17.46 -5.39
#